data_AF-C4WWT1-F1
#
_entry.id   AF-C4WWT1-F1
#
_cell.length_a   1.000
_cell.length_b   1.000
_cell.length_c   1.000
_cell.angle_alpha   90.00
_cell.angle_beta   90.00
_cell.angle_gamma   90.00
#
_symmetry.space_group_name_H-M   'P 1'
#
loop_
_entity.id
_entity.type
_entity.pdbx_description
1 polymer ?
#
loop_
_entity_poly.entity_id
_entity_poly.type
_entity_poly.pdbx_seq_one_letter_code
_entity_poly.pdbx_strand_id
1 'polypeptide(L)'
;MHELFTQVLNYKDLSKAGDLFTISDDAIVNDLSEVINIICEITSFPDYVNNDNDQSVVEICITRVTTAIRETGSMEQHAEAMVTLLESCLNHNLKPSQMEGDPPHAKISSDIISCMFLVSIQL
;
A
#
# COMPACT_ATOMS: atom_id res chain seq x y z
N MET A 1 -6.82 -8.32 10.90
CA MET A 1 -5.55 -7.58 10.77
C MET A 1 -4.57 -7.82 11.92
N HIS A 2 -3.33 -8.19 11.60
CA HIS A 2 -2.19 -8.30 12.52
C HIS A 2 -1.93 -7.02 13.33
N GLU A 3 -1.49 -7.16 14.58
CA GLU A 3 -1.34 -6.03 15.52
C GLU A 3 -0.36 -4.96 15.02
N LEU A 4 0.78 -5.35 14.43
CA LEU A 4 1.74 -4.39 13.88
C LEU A 4 1.16 -3.53 12.75
N PHE A 5 0.30 -4.08 11.88
CA PHE A 5 -0.41 -3.26 10.89
C PHE A 5 -1.37 -2.29 11.57
N THR A 6 -2.04 -2.71 12.65
CA THR A 6 -2.89 -1.82 13.45
C THR A 6 -2.08 -0.67 14.04
N GLN A 7 -0.90 -0.94 14.61
CA GLN A 7 0.03 0.07 15.15
C GLN A 7 0.45 1.08 14.09
N VAL A 8 0.85 0.61 12.92
CA VAL A 8 1.36 1.49 11.85
C VAL A 8 0.24 2.24 11.13
N LEU A 9 -0.86 1.59 10.75
CA LEU A 9 -1.92 2.22 9.95
C LEU A 9 -2.90 3.05 10.77
N ASN A 10 -3.35 2.54 11.91
CA ASN A 10 -4.42 3.18 12.68
C ASN A 10 -3.85 4.17 13.70
N TYR A 11 -2.71 3.84 14.30
CA TYR A 11 -2.05 4.70 15.29
C TYR A 11 -0.89 5.52 14.73
N LYS A 12 -0.57 5.34 13.44
CA LYS A 12 0.50 6.07 12.74
C LYS A 12 1.86 5.96 13.42
N ASP A 13 2.11 4.83 14.09
CA ASP A 13 3.34 4.61 14.84
C ASP A 13 4.46 4.12 13.90
N LEU A 14 5.14 5.07 13.25
CA LEU A 14 6.28 4.79 12.37
C LEU A 14 7.46 4.15 13.11
N SER A 15 7.54 4.20 14.45
CA SER A 15 8.60 3.49 15.18
C SER A 15 8.47 1.97 15.07
N LYS A 16 7.28 1.47 14.70
CA LYS A 16 6.94 0.05 14.50
C LYS A 16 6.97 -0.40 13.05
N ALA A 17 7.17 0.53 12.13
CA ALA A 17 7.18 0.26 10.70
C ALA A 17 8.22 -0.78 10.28
N GLY A 18 9.42 -0.75 10.88
CA GLY A 18 10.47 -1.73 10.61
C GLY A 18 10.10 -3.15 11.03
N ASP A 19 9.33 -3.29 12.11
CA ASP A 19 8.94 -4.59 12.66
C ASP A 19 7.98 -5.35 11.71
N LEU A 20 7.26 -4.64 10.82
CA LEU A 20 6.39 -5.25 9.80
C LEU A 20 7.14 -6.26 8.90
N PHE A 21 8.43 -6.01 8.63
CA PHE A 21 9.24 -6.86 7.76
C PHE A 21 9.82 -8.09 8.48
N THR A 22 9.61 -8.20 9.79
CA THR A 22 9.99 -9.40 10.57
C THR A 22 8.88 -10.45 10.61
N ILE A 23 7.66 -10.06 10.21
CA ILE A 23 6.48 -10.94 10.21
C ILE A 23 6.54 -11.84 8.97
N SER A 24 6.29 -13.14 9.15
CA SER A 24 6.13 -14.09 8.03
C SER A 24 4.95 -13.71 7.14
N ASP A 25 5.09 -13.86 5.82
CA ASP A 25 4.02 -13.56 4.85
C ASP A 25 2.76 -14.41 5.09
N ASP A 26 2.93 -15.70 5.43
CA ASP A 26 1.83 -16.62 5.76
C ASP A 26 1.00 -16.13 6.96
N ALA A 27 1.63 -15.40 7.89
CA ALA A 27 0.95 -14.90 9.09
C ALA A 27 0.03 -13.70 8.81
N ILE A 28 0.22 -13.00 7.69
CA ILE A 28 -0.51 -11.78 7.34
C ILE A 28 -1.31 -11.89 6.05
N VAL A 29 -1.13 -12.94 5.26
CA VAL A 29 -1.76 -13.10 3.93
C VAL A 29 -3.27 -12.89 3.98
N ASN A 30 -3.96 -13.41 5.00
CA ASN A 30 -5.41 -13.29 5.12
C ASN A 30 -5.88 -11.90 5.58
N ASP A 31 -4.98 -11.04 6.04
CA ASP A 31 -5.28 -9.68 6.48
C ASP A 31 -5.08 -8.63 5.36
N LEU A 32 -4.39 -8.98 4.26
CA LEU A 32 -3.90 -7.97 3.31
C LEU A 32 -5.01 -7.18 2.62
N SER A 33 -6.16 -7.79 2.34
CA SER A 33 -7.32 -7.06 1.79
C SER A 33 -7.85 -6.01 2.76
N GLU A 34 -7.91 -6.33 4.06
CA GLU A 34 -8.31 -5.39 5.11
C GLU A 34 -7.31 -4.22 5.20
N VAL A 35 -6.02 -4.53 5.14
CA VAL A 35 -4.94 -3.52 5.12
C VAL A 35 -5.08 -2.58 3.91
N ILE A 36 -5.29 -3.12 2.71
CA ILE A 36 -5.45 -2.33 1.48
C ILE A 36 -6.67 -1.40 1.57
N ASN A 37 -7.78 -1.87 2.16
CA ASN A 37 -8.97 -1.04 2.34
C ASN A 37 -8.70 0.13 3.29
N ILE A 38 -7.97 -0.08 4.39
CA ILE A 38 -7.58 1.01 5.30
C ILE A 38 -6.65 2.01 4.58
N ILE A 39 -5.72 1.53 3.75
CA ILE A 39 -4.89 2.40 2.91
C ILE A 39 -5.77 3.22 1.96
N CYS A 40 -6.76 2.61 1.33
CA CYS A 40 -7.70 3.30 0.46
C CYS A 40 -8.43 4.43 1.20
N GLU A 41 -8.88 4.20 2.44
CA GLU A 41 -9.48 5.23 3.28
C GLU A 41 -8.51 6.39 3.56
N ILE A 42 -7.28 6.10 4.00
CA ILE A 42 -6.27 7.12 4.30
C ILE A 42 -5.95 7.98 3.07
N THR A 43 -5.73 7.33 1.92
CA THR A 43 -5.37 8.01 0.67
C THR A 43 -6.50 8.86 0.08
N SER A 44 -7.75 8.61 0.51
CA SER A 44 -8.92 9.39 0.09
C SER A 44 -9.08 10.71 0.84
N PHE A 45 -8.32 10.93 1.94
CA PHE A 45 -8.44 12.15 2.71
C PHE A 45 -8.00 13.39 1.90
N PRO A 46 -8.74 14.51 1.97
CA PRO A 46 -8.43 15.71 1.18
C PRO A 46 -7.03 16.28 1.43
N ASP A 47 -6.49 16.10 2.63
CA ASP A 47 -5.18 16.59 3.06
C ASP A 47 -4.05 15.58 2.86
N TYR A 48 -4.33 14.36 2.38
CA TYR A 48 -3.34 13.29 2.21
C TYR A 48 -2.09 13.75 1.44
N VAL A 49 -2.27 14.54 0.38
CA VAL A 49 -1.18 15.07 -0.46
C VAL A 49 -0.21 15.96 0.31
N ASN A 50 -0.61 16.55 1.44
CA ASN A 50 0.22 17.41 2.28
C ASN A 50 0.56 16.77 3.64
N ASN A 51 0.19 15.51 3.85
CA ASN A 51 0.38 14.80 5.11
C ASN A 51 1.49 13.75 4.97
N ASP A 52 2.72 14.18 5.20
CA ASP A 52 3.93 13.34 5.06
C ASP A 52 3.91 12.09 5.93
N ASN A 53 3.26 12.16 7.10
CA ASN A 53 3.17 11.04 8.03
C ASN A 53 2.26 9.95 7.47
N ASP A 54 1.08 10.32 6.95
CA ASP A 54 0.18 9.37 6.30
C ASP A 54 0.79 8.80 5.01
N GLN A 55 1.50 9.62 4.22
CA GLN A 55 2.21 9.14 3.04
C GLN A 55 3.27 8.10 3.40
N SER A 56 4.08 8.36 4.44
CA SER A 56 5.11 7.43 4.92
C SER A 56 4.51 6.12 5.42
N VAL A 57 3.42 6.19 6.18
CA VAL A 57 2.67 5.02 6.66
C VAL A 57 2.15 4.20 5.48
N VAL A 58 1.53 4.84 4.49
CA VAL A 58 0.97 4.17 3.31
C VAL A 58 2.07 3.53 2.46
N GLU A 59 3.17 4.23 2.19
CA GLU A 59 4.28 3.72 1.37
C GLU A 59 4.88 2.43 1.96
N ILE A 60 5.12 2.44 3.28
CA ILE A 60 5.68 1.28 3.98
C ILE A 60 4.68 0.12 3.95
N CYS A 61 3.41 0.38 4.23
CA CYS A 61 2.38 -0.66 4.23
C CYS A 61 2.14 -1.23 2.82
N ILE A 62 2.14 -0.41 1.77
CA ILE A 62 2.07 -0.86 0.37
C ILE A 62 3.27 -1.75 0.02
N THR A 63 4.48 -1.34 0.39
CA THR A 63 5.69 -2.15 0.18
C THR A 63 5.55 -3.51 0.85
N ARG A 64 5.07 -3.54 2.11
CA ARG A 64 4.91 -4.80 2.86
C ARG A 64 3.83 -5.69 2.27
N VAL A 65 2.66 -5.12 1.95
CA VAL A 65 1.51 -5.82 1.36
C VAL A 65 1.90 -6.42 0.02
N THR A 66 2.44 -5.62 -0.90
CA THR A 66 2.78 -6.10 -2.25
C THR A 66 3.87 -7.16 -2.21
N THR A 67 4.80 -7.07 -1.25
CA THR A 67 5.79 -8.14 -1.02
C THR A 67 5.12 -9.42 -0.56
N ALA A 68 4.25 -9.36 0.46
CA ALA A 68 3.56 -10.55 0.94
C ALA A 68 2.72 -11.23 -0.16
N ILE A 69 1.95 -10.46 -0.93
CA ILE A 69 1.14 -10.99 -2.04
C ILE A 69 2.00 -11.72 -3.08
N ARG A 70 3.20 -11.19 -3.38
CA ARG A 70 4.13 -11.83 -4.33
C ARG A 70 4.68 -13.13 -3.76
N GLU A 71 5.20 -13.11 -2.54
CA GLU A 71 5.86 -14.28 -1.95
C GLU A 71 4.89 -15.44 -1.67
N THR A 72 3.63 -15.15 -1.35
CA THR A 72 2.59 -16.16 -1.13
C THR A 72 1.86 -16.57 -2.42
N GLY A 73 2.08 -15.87 -3.52
CA GLY A 73 1.33 -16.07 -4.77
C GLY A 73 -0.17 -15.80 -4.63
N SER A 74 -0.59 -14.94 -3.68
CA SER A 74 -2.01 -14.74 -3.33
C SER A 74 -2.69 -13.59 -4.06
N MET A 75 -2.19 -13.17 -5.23
CA MET A 75 -2.75 -12.02 -5.98
C MET A 75 -4.26 -12.15 -6.22
N GLU A 76 -4.74 -13.32 -6.66
CA GLU A 76 -6.17 -13.53 -6.93
C GLU A 76 -7.05 -13.30 -5.70
N GLN A 77 -6.56 -13.60 -4.50
CA GLN A 77 -7.28 -13.39 -3.24
C GLN A 77 -7.45 -11.90 -2.91
N HIS A 78 -6.52 -11.05 -3.35
CA HIS A 78 -6.48 -9.63 -2.99
C HIS A 78 -6.77 -8.68 -4.16
N ALA A 79 -7.01 -9.22 -5.35
CA ALA A 79 -7.16 -8.46 -6.59
C ALA A 79 -8.28 -7.40 -6.49
N GLU A 80 -9.41 -7.73 -5.85
CA GLU A 80 -10.53 -6.79 -5.68
C GLU A 80 -10.08 -5.54 -4.91
N ALA A 81 -9.45 -5.71 -3.75
CA ALA A 81 -8.97 -4.59 -2.93
C ALA A 81 -7.89 -3.78 -3.66
N MET A 82 -6.97 -4.45 -4.38
CA MET A 82 -5.93 -3.80 -5.19
C MET A 82 -6.55 -2.92 -6.30
N VAL A 83 -7.55 -3.44 -7.01
CA VAL A 83 -8.27 -2.69 -8.06
C VAL A 83 -9.02 -1.51 -7.46
N THR A 84 -9.73 -1.68 -6.33
CA THR A 84 -10.42 -0.58 -5.65
C THR A 84 -9.47 0.54 -5.25
N LEU A 85 -8.29 0.21 -4.68
CA LEU A 85 -7.28 1.20 -4.35
C LEU A 85 -6.75 1.92 -5.59
N LEU A 86 -6.48 1.18 -6.68
CA LEU A 86 -6.04 1.76 -7.94
C LEU A 86 -7.07 2.72 -8.53
N GLU A 87 -8.35 2.32 -8.58
CA GLU A 87 -9.46 3.16 -9.02
C GLU A 87 -9.58 4.43 -8.18
N SER A 88 -9.45 4.29 -6.85
CA SER A 88 -9.42 5.44 -5.93
C SER A 88 -8.29 6.40 -6.29
N CYS A 89 -7.06 5.91 -6.48
CA CYS A 89 -5.91 6.74 -6.86
C CYS A 89 -6.10 7.43 -8.21
N LEU A 90 -6.70 6.76 -9.20
CA LEU A 90 -6.96 7.31 -10.53
C LEU A 90 -7.97 8.47 -10.53
N ASN A 91 -8.76 8.62 -9.46
CA ASN A 91 -9.63 9.79 -9.28
C ASN A 91 -8.89 11.04 -8.80
N HIS A 92 -7.58 10.95 -8.52
CA HIS A 92 -6.72 12.08 -8.16
C HIS A 92 -5.85 12.55 -9.33
N ASN A 93 -5.29 13.76 -9.22
CA ASN A 93 -4.37 14.27 -10.24
C ASN A 93 -3.03 13.54 -10.14
N LEU A 94 -2.71 12.71 -11.14
CA LEU A 94 -1.48 11.92 -11.20
C LEU A 94 -0.31 12.63 -11.91
N LYS A 95 -0.51 13.86 -12.40
CA LYS A 95 0.54 14.56 -13.14
C LYS A 95 1.66 15.00 -12.19
N PRO A 96 2.94 14.82 -12.56
CA PRO A 96 4.05 15.30 -11.76
C PRO A 96 3.96 16.81 -11.57
N SER A 97 4.29 17.28 -10.36
CA SER A 97 4.50 18.70 -10.13
C SER A 97 5.94 19.07 -10.49
N GLN A 98 6.18 20.31 -10.94
CA GLN A 98 7.52 20.76 -11.33
C GLN A 98 8.52 20.81 -10.15
N MET A 99 8.04 20.76 -8.91
CA MET A 99 8.87 20.97 -7.71
C MET A 99 8.99 19.74 -6.80
N GLU A 100 7.99 18.86 -6.77
CA GLU A 100 7.89 17.77 -5.78
C GLU A 100 7.83 16.36 -6.40
N GLY A 101 7.96 16.26 -7.73
CA GLY A 101 7.94 14.99 -8.45
C GLY A 101 6.53 14.41 -8.59
N ASP A 102 6.44 13.08 -8.60
CA ASP A 102 5.18 12.37 -8.74
C ASP A 102 4.32 12.50 -7.47
N PRO A 103 3.02 12.80 -7.60
CA PRO A 103 2.11 12.86 -6.45
C PRO A 103 1.99 11.48 -5.79
N PRO A 104 1.64 11.41 -4.48
CA PRO A 104 1.63 10.16 -3.74
C PRO A 104 0.69 9.11 -4.35
N HIS A 105 -0.46 9.52 -4.91
CA HIS A 105 -1.37 8.62 -5.64
C HIS A 105 -0.74 8.00 -6.90
N ALA A 106 0.16 8.71 -7.58
CA ALA A 106 0.85 8.18 -8.76
C ALA A 106 1.87 7.09 -8.37
N LYS A 107 2.57 7.28 -7.25
CA LYS A 107 3.49 6.28 -6.69
C LYS A 107 2.74 5.00 -6.28
N ILE A 108 1.64 5.14 -5.53
CA ILE A 108 0.78 4.01 -5.14
C ILE A 108 0.26 3.29 -6.38
N SER A 109 -0.26 4.02 -7.38
CA SER A 109 -0.75 3.42 -8.62
C SER A 109 0.33 2.61 -9.33
N SER A 110 1.56 3.14 -9.37
CA SER A 110 2.73 2.45 -9.93
C SER A 110 3.03 1.14 -9.20
N ASP A 111 3.04 1.15 -7.87
CA ASP A 111 3.32 -0.04 -7.05
C ASP A 111 2.23 -1.11 -7.20
N ILE A 112 0.96 -0.70 -7.23
CA ILE A 112 -0.19 -1.59 -7.42
C ILE A 112 -0.15 -2.24 -8.81
N ILE A 113 0.02 -1.45 -9.87
CA ILE A 113 0.13 -1.97 -11.24
C ILE A 113 1.34 -2.90 -11.36
N SER A 114 2.47 -2.51 -10.78
CA SER A 114 3.68 -3.35 -10.78
C SER A 114 3.44 -4.67 -10.09
N CYS A 115 2.79 -4.66 -8.92
CA CYS A 115 2.44 -5.89 -8.22
C CYS A 115 1.47 -6.77 -9.02
N MET A 116 0.48 -6.18 -9.68
CA MET A 116 -0.53 -6.91 -10.45
C MET A 116 0.01 -7.51 -11.75
N PHE A 117 0.90 -6.81 -12.46
CA PHE A 117 1.27 -7.16 -13.84
C PHE A 117 2.74 -7.49 -14.07
N LEU A 118 3.66 -7.10 -13.18
CA LEU A 118 5.09 -7.35 -13.35
C LEU A 118 5.57 -8.64 -12.66
N VAL A 119 4.65 -9.58 -12.41
CA VAL A 119 4.89 -10.91 -11.80
C VAL A 119 5.83 -11.82 -12.65
N SER A 120 6.29 -11.39 -13.83
CA SER A 120 6.97 -12.27 -14.80
C SER A 120 8.49 -12.09 -14.97
N ILE A 121 9.22 -11.45 -14.05
CA ILE A 121 10.70 -11.38 -14.16
C ILE A 121 11.39 -11.84 -12.88
N GLN A 122 11.20 -13.12 -12.56
CA GLN A 122 12.24 -13.95 -11.96
C GLN A 122 12.37 -15.20 -12.83
N LEU A 123 13.13 -15.05 -13.92
CA LEU A 123 13.71 -16.17 -14.70
C LEU A 123 15.13 -16.42 -14.21
#